data_AF-A0A815NLN0-F1
#
_entry.id   AF-A0A815NLN0-F1
#
_cell.length_a   1.000
_cell.length_b   1.000
_cell.length_c   1.000
_cell.angle_alpha   90.00
_cell.angle_beta   90.00
_cell.angle_gamma   90.00
#
_symmetry.space_group_name_H-M   'P 1'
#
loop_
_entity.id
_entity.type
_entity.pdbx_description
1 polymer ?
#
loop_
_entity_poly.entity_id
_entity_poly.type
_entity_poly.pdbx_seq_one_letter_code
_entity_poly.pdbx_strand_id
1 'polypeptide(L)' 'DECAIPMVRRFHSPSNGNGLFWHSFDVAPIHVIYILTEHDFCRSSIQYLWLENDLSSVNRSRTP' A
#
# COMPACT_ATOMS: atom_id res chain seq x y z
N ASP A 1 -10.66 -8.62 16.62
CA ASP A 1 -9.88 -7.41 16.29
C ASP A 1 -10.62 -6.14 16.61
N GLU A 2 -9.91 -5.09 17.03
CA GLU A 2 -10.46 -3.75 17.27
C GLU A 2 -10.68 -2.96 15.98
N CYS A 3 -10.96 -3.64 14.85
CA CYS A 3 -11.14 -3.07 13.51
C CYS A 3 -10.09 -2.00 13.14
N ALA A 4 -8.83 -2.23 13.51
CA ALA A 4 -7.70 -1.31 13.33
C ALA A 4 -7.87 0.10 13.95
N ILE A 5 -8.84 0.33 14.84
CA ILE A 5 -9.14 1.65 15.42
C ILE A 5 -7.92 2.32 16.08
N PRO A 6 -7.08 1.63 16.87
CA PRO A 6 -5.87 2.24 17.42
C PRO A 6 -4.85 2.61 16.35
N MET A 7 -4.73 1.80 15.29
CA MET A 7 -3.78 2.02 14.19
C MET A 7 -4.15 3.32 13.45
N VAL A 8 -5.42 3.45 13.05
CA VAL A 8 -5.88 4.60 12.26
C VAL A 8 -5.88 5.92 13.02
N ARG A 9 -5.89 5.89 14.36
CA ARG A 9 -5.83 7.10 15.19
C ARG A 9 -4.41 7.50 15.58
N ARG A 10 -3.44 6.58 15.53
CA ARG A 10 -2.07 6.82 15.99
C ARG A 10 -1.09 7.12 14.86
N PHE A 11 -1.33 6.56 13.68
CA PHE A 11 -0.39 6.62 12.57
C PHE A 11 -0.96 7.37 11.38
N HIS A 12 -0.08 7.77 10.48
CA HIS A 12 -0.44 8.38 9.20
C HIS A 12 0.32 7.67 8.08
N SER A 13 -0.31 7.60 6.91
CA SER A 13 0.27 7.06 5.70
C SER A 13 0.11 8.06 4.54
N PRO A 14 0.84 7.85 3.44
CA PRO A 14 0.53 8.48 2.16
C PRO A 14 -0.90 8.19 1.70
N SER A 15 -1.45 9.09 0.89
CA SER A 15 -2.82 9.03 0.36
C SER A 15 -2.91 8.40 -1.04
N ASN A 16 -1.94 7.56 -1.42
CA ASN A 16 -1.87 6.93 -2.74
C ASN A 16 -2.51 5.53 -2.80
N GLY A 17 -3.19 5.11 -1.72
CA GLY A 17 -3.95 3.87 -1.64
C GLY A 17 -5.15 4.04 -0.70
N ASN A 18 -5.45 3.03 0.12
CA ASN A 18 -6.53 3.11 1.12
C ASN A 18 -5.99 3.47 2.50
N GLY A 19 -5.29 4.60 2.57
CA GLY A 19 -4.64 5.08 3.79
C GLY A 19 -3.72 4.03 4.41
N LEU A 20 -3.90 3.76 5.70
CA LEU A 20 -3.04 2.85 6.46
C LEU A 20 -3.22 1.37 6.09
N PHE A 21 -4.27 1.02 5.35
CA PHE A 21 -4.56 -0.37 5.01
C PHE A 21 -3.68 -0.88 3.86
N TRP A 22 -3.44 -0.07 2.84
CA TRP A 22 -2.44 -0.34 1.81
C TRP A 22 -2.02 0.96 1.14
N HIS A 23 -0.72 1.13 0.99
CA HIS A 23 -0.08 2.31 0.41
C HIS A 23 1.35 1.98 0.01
N SER A 24 1.96 2.84 -0.79
CA SER A 24 3.37 2.71 -1.18
C SER A 24 4.12 4.02 -0.91
N PHE A 25 5.43 3.95 -0.78
CA PHE A 25 6.29 5.13 -0.67
C PHE A 25 7.72 4.81 -1.11
N ASP A 26 8.41 5.84 -1.57
CA ASP A 26 9.80 5.75 -1.99
C ASP A 26 10.72 6.21 -0.87
N VAL A 27 11.73 5.40 -0.54
CA VAL A 27 12.85 5.78 0.32
C VAL A 27 14.15 5.62 -0.45
N ALA A 28 14.68 6.74 -0.91
CA ALA A 28 15.87 6.80 -1.76
C ALA A 28 15.67 5.90 -3.02
N PRO A 29 16.48 4.86 -3.34
CA PRO A 29 16.23 4.03 -4.53
C PRO A 29 15.21 2.91 -4.29
N ILE A 30 14.58 2.83 -3.11
CA ILE A 30 13.71 1.70 -2.74
C ILE A 30 12.25 2.13 -2.83
N HIS A 31 11.46 1.38 -3.59
CA HIS A 31 10.00 1.49 -3.59
C HIS A 31 9.43 0.46 -2.59
N VAL A 32 8.79 0.94 -1.52
CA VAL A 32 8.21 0.10 -0.45
C VAL A 32 6.71 0.05 -0.59
N ILE A 33 6.14 -1.16 -0.55
CA ILE A 33 4.71 -1.39 -0.61
C ILE A 33 4.26 -1.98 0.73
N TYR A 34 3.26 -1.35 1.33
CA TYR A 34 2.55 -1.87 2.49
C TYR A 34 1.22 -2.48 2.05
N ILE A 35 0.99 -3.73 2.40
CA ILE A 35 -0.27 -4.44 2.20
C ILE A 35 -0.83 -4.90 3.54
N LEU A 36 -2.14 -5.10 3.59
CA LEU A 36 -2.80 -5.66 4.77
C LEU A 36 -3.45 -6.99 4.41
N THR A 37 -2.96 -8.05 5.04
CA THR A 37 -3.40 -9.44 4.83
C THR A 37 -4.76 -9.76 5.43
N GLU A 38 -5.30 -8.87 6.27
CA GLU A 38 -6.67 -8.99 6.81
C GLU A 38 -7.75 -8.61 5.78
N HIS A 39 -7.35 -7.94 4.69
CA HIS A 39 -8.24 -7.65 3.57
C HIS A 39 -8.04 -8.69 2.46
N ASP A 40 -9.08 -8.89 1.63
CA ASP A 40 -8.98 -9.77 0.48
C ASP A 40 -7.85 -9.30 -0.46
N PHE A 41 -6.97 -10.24 -0.81
CA PHE A 41 -5.84 -10.04 -1.71
C PHE A 41 -5.96 -10.89 -2.99
N CYS A 42 -7.11 -11.55 -3.21
CA CYS A 42 -7.38 -12.29 -4.44
C CYS A 42 -7.32 -11.36 -5.67
N ARG A 43 -7.12 -11.92 -6.86
CA ARG A 43 -6.91 -11.15 -8.10
C ARG A 43 -8.05 -10.19 -8.48
N SER A 44 -9.26 -10.41 -7.95
CA SER A 44 -10.43 -9.55 -8.14
C SER A 44 -10.58 -8.47 -7.07
N SER A 45 -9.74 -8.48 -6.03
CA SER A 45 -9.83 -7.56 -4.91
C SER A 45 -9.37 -6.16 -5.30
N ILE A 46 -9.91 -5.15 -4.62
CA ILE A 46 -9.51 -3.75 -4.79
C ILE A 46 -8.03 -3.56 -4.45
N GLN A 47 -7.53 -4.26 -3.41
CA GLN A 47 -6.13 -4.19 -3.02
C GLN A 47 -5.21 -4.74 -4.12
N TYR A 48 -5.57 -5.85 -4.75
CA TYR A 48 -4.79 -6.44 -5.84
C TYR A 48 -4.77 -5.53 -7.09
N LEU A 49 -5.92 -4.99 -7.49
CA LEU A 49 -6.00 -4.05 -8.62
C LEU A 49 -5.19 -2.78 -8.37
N TRP A 50 -5.22 -2.27 -7.13
CA TRP A 50 -4.38 -1.15 -6.72
C TRP A 50 -2.88 -1.51 -6.81
N LEU A 51 -2.49 -2.68 -6.33
CA LEU A 51 -1.11 -3.17 -6.36
C LEU A 51 -0.57 -3.29 -7.79
N GLU A 52 -1.37 -3.82 -8.71
CA GLU A 52 -0.99 -3.90 -10.13
C GLU A 52 -0.75 -2.52 -10.74
N ASN A 53 -1.63 -1.56 -10.43
CA ASN A 53 -1.48 -0.19 -10.90
C ASN A 53 -0.25 0.50 -10.31
N ASP A 54 -0.03 0.36 -8.99
CA ASP A 54 1.12 0.93 -8.28
C ASP A 54 2.44 0.39 -8.86
N LEU A 55 2.57 -0.93 -9.00
CA LEU A 55 3.75 -1.58 -9.60
C LEU A 55 4.00 -1.14 -11.05
N SER A 56 2.94 -0.89 -11.84
CA SER A 56 3.08 -0.41 -13.21
C SER A 56 3.65 1.01 -13.30
N SER A 57 3.49 1.80 -12.24
CA SER A 57 3.94 3.20 -12.17
C SER A 57 5.40 3.36 -11.69
N VAL A 58 6.00 2.29 -11.17
CA VAL A 58 7.37 2.30 -10.63
C VAL A 58 8.41 2.49 -11.73
N ASN A 59 9.20 3.55 -11.61
CA ASN A 59 10.33 3.78 -12.52
C ASN A 59 11.60 3.07 -12.02
N ARG A 60 11.89 1.89 -12.58
CA ARG A 60 13.06 1.07 -12.22
C ARG A 60 14.43 1.71 -12.47
N SER A 61 14.52 2.77 -13.26
CA SER A 61 15.76 3.53 -13.42
C SER A 61 16.00 4.50 -12.26
N ARG A 62 14.94 4.89 -11.53
CA ARG A 62 14.99 5.77 -10.35
C ARG A 62 14.93 4.96 -9.05
N THR A 63 14.15 3.89 -9.04
CA THR A 63 14.00 2.94 -7.93
C THR A 63 14.23 1.50 -8.42
N PRO A 64 15.51 1.06 -8.56
CA PRO A 64 15.86 -0.28 -9.03
C PRO A 64 15.24 -1.40 -8.19
#